data_AF-A0A257JK98-F1
#
_entry.id   AF-A0A257JK98-F1
#
_cell.length_a   1.000
_cell.length_b   1.000
_cell.length_c   1.000
_cell.angle_alpha   90.00
_cell.angle_beta   90.00
_cell.angle_gamma   90.00
#
_symmetry.space_group_name_H-M   'P 1'
#
loop_
_entity.id
_entity.type
_entity.pdbx_description
1 polymer ?
#
loop_
_entity_poly.entity_id
_entity_poly.type
_entity_poly.pdbx_seq_one_letter_code
_entity_poly.pdbx_strand_id
1 'polypeptide(L)'
;MPVLLLWALLHLWVGWRIVPALPGVVVPAVVTAMLLASLLLVPMAFWGRRGGDRRTADRWSWAGMLAMGAFSPLIVLTLLRELGLPLARWAWPEASGALTTASATAVPLLSAAFVAWGVVGARRTAAVRDVVVPIAGLPAALQGFSIVQISDIHVGPTIKRPYVQAIVDAVNRLQPDAVAITGDQVDGRVQGLAED
;
A
#
# COMPACT_ATOMS: atom_id res chain seq x y z
N MET A 1 18.37 15.38 1.97
CA MET A 1 17.62 16.64 1.84
C MET A 1 16.73 16.73 0.60
N PRO A 2 17.14 16.34 -0.64
CA PRO A 2 16.30 16.55 -1.83
C PRO A 2 14.97 15.77 -1.80
N VAL A 3 14.95 14.57 -1.23
CA VAL A 3 13.74 13.72 -1.14
C VAL A 3 12.66 14.35 -0.25
N LEU A 4 13.02 14.93 0.90
CA LEU A 4 12.07 15.58 1.80
C LEU A 4 11.51 16.87 1.19
N LEU A 5 12.32 17.60 0.44
CA LEU A 5 11.87 18.77 -0.30
C LEU A 5 10.87 18.38 -1.39
N LEU A 6 11.20 17.38 -2.23
CA LEU A 6 10.28 16.87 -3.24
C LEU A 6 8.97 16.38 -2.62
N TRP A 7 9.05 15.63 -1.52
CA TRP A 7 7.91 15.18 -0.74
C TRP A 7 7.01 16.33 -0.30
N ALA A 8 7.58 17.38 0.32
CA ALA A 8 6.84 18.56 0.73
C ALA A 8 6.23 19.31 -0.46
N LEU A 9 6.96 19.47 -1.56
CA LEU A 9 6.46 20.10 -2.78
C LEU A 9 5.27 19.33 -3.38
N LEU A 10 5.30 18.00 -3.36
CA LEU A 10 4.16 17.19 -3.80
C LEU A 10 2.94 17.39 -2.91
N HIS A 11 3.10 17.53 -1.58
CA HIS A 11 1.99 17.84 -0.67
C HIS A 11 1.39 19.21 -0.96
N LEU A 12 2.25 20.21 -1.14
CA LEU A 12 1.83 21.57 -1.49
C LEU A 12 1.12 21.58 -2.84
N TRP A 13 1.62 20.84 -3.83
CA TRP A 13 1.01 20.74 -5.15
C TRP A 13 -0.38 20.08 -5.08
N VAL A 14 -0.53 18.93 -4.42
CA VAL A 14 -1.85 18.29 -4.23
C VAL A 14 -2.79 19.24 -3.48
N GLY A 15 -2.32 19.87 -2.40
CA GLY A 15 -3.08 20.84 -1.63
C GLY A 15 -3.59 21.99 -2.50
N TRP A 16 -2.69 22.60 -3.28
CA TRP A 16 -3.02 23.72 -4.16
C TRP A 16 -3.99 23.36 -5.29
N ARG A 17 -3.91 22.14 -5.84
CA ARG A 17 -4.78 21.70 -6.95
C ARG A 17 -6.15 21.21 -6.50
N ILE A 18 -6.25 20.63 -5.30
CA ILE A 18 -7.47 19.97 -4.81
C ILE A 18 -8.23 20.85 -3.82
N VAL A 19 -7.58 21.38 -2.79
CA VAL A 19 -8.25 22.03 -1.65
C VAL A 19 -9.12 23.23 -2.06
N PRO A 20 -8.67 24.17 -2.92
CA PRO A 20 -9.49 25.31 -3.34
C PRO A 20 -10.73 24.95 -4.17
N ALA A 21 -10.76 23.74 -4.74
CA ALA A 21 -11.84 23.26 -5.60
C ALA A 21 -12.85 22.37 -4.84
N LEU A 22 -12.64 22.13 -3.54
CA LEU A 22 -13.55 21.35 -2.70
C LEU A 22 -14.72 22.23 -2.21
N PRO A 23 -15.92 21.65 -2.04
CA PRO A 23 -17.10 22.40 -1.61
C PRO A 23 -17.10 22.70 -0.10
N GLY A 24 -17.65 23.86 0.26
CA GLY A 24 -17.81 24.29 1.65
C GLY A 24 -16.49 24.55 2.38
N VAL A 25 -16.51 24.53 3.71
CA VAL A 25 -15.30 24.77 4.54
C VAL A 25 -14.80 23.51 5.25
N VAL A 26 -15.70 22.56 5.54
CA VAL A 26 -15.37 21.35 6.29
C VAL A 26 -14.54 20.37 5.46
N VAL A 27 -14.95 20.08 4.23
CA VAL A 27 -14.24 19.12 3.37
C VAL A 27 -12.82 19.57 3.04
N PRO A 28 -12.56 20.83 2.61
CA PRO A 28 -11.20 21.33 2.45
C PRO A 28 -10.37 21.25 3.74
N ALA A 29 -10.95 21.57 4.90
CA ALA A 29 -10.25 21.50 6.19
C ALA A 29 -9.84 20.07 6.55
N VAL A 30 -10.71 19.09 6.35
CA VAL A 30 -10.41 17.67 6.57
C VAL A 30 -9.30 17.19 5.65
N VAL A 31 -9.38 17.50 4.35
CA VAL A 31 -8.34 17.11 3.38
C VAL A 31 -7.00 17.78 3.70
N THR A 32 -7.02 19.05 4.12
CA THR A 32 -5.81 19.77 4.54
C THR A 32 -5.19 19.14 5.77
N ALA A 33 -5.99 18.81 6.79
CA ALA A 33 -5.52 18.12 7.99
C ALA A 33 -4.92 16.75 7.65
N MET A 34 -5.54 16.00 6.73
CA MET A 34 -5.03 14.72 6.25
C MET A 34 -3.67 14.86 5.55
N LEU A 35 -3.50 15.88 4.69
CA LEU A 35 -2.22 16.16 4.02
C LEU A 35 -1.13 16.58 5.02
N LEU A 36 -1.45 17.39 6.02
CA LEU A 36 -0.50 17.76 7.08
C LEU A 36 -0.13 16.55 7.94
N ALA A 37 -1.11 15.70 8.26
CA ALA A 37 -0.86 14.45 8.97
C ALA A 37 0.05 13.53 8.15
N SER A 38 -0.21 13.33 6.85
CA SER A 38 0.63 12.48 6.00
C SER A 38 2.06 13.01 5.85
N LEU A 39 2.21 14.33 5.74
CA LEU A 39 3.52 14.98 5.66
C LEU A 39 4.42 14.60 6.84
N LEU A 40 3.84 14.46 8.03
CA LEU A 40 4.54 14.14 9.28
C LEU A 40 4.65 12.61 9.51
N LEU A 41 3.57 11.87 9.28
CA LEU A 41 3.47 10.43 9.59
C LEU A 41 4.41 9.58 8.73
N VAL A 42 4.58 9.91 7.45
CA VAL A 42 5.39 9.10 6.54
C VAL A 42 6.88 9.08 6.95
N PRO A 43 7.56 10.22 7.20
CA PRO A 43 8.91 10.21 7.76
C PRO A 43 9.01 9.53 9.13
N MET A 44 8.00 9.70 9.99
CA MET A 44 8.00 9.11 11.34
C MET A 44 7.94 7.57 11.30
N ALA A 45 7.32 6.96 10.29
CA ALA A 45 7.31 5.50 10.09
C ALA A 45 8.73 4.90 10.04
N PHE A 46 9.66 5.62 9.43
CA PHE A 46 11.05 5.18 9.27
C PHE A 46 11.92 5.58 10.46
N TRP A 47 11.60 6.70 11.12
CA TRP A 47 12.40 7.24 12.23
C TRP A 47 12.09 6.59 13.59
N GLY A 48 10.83 6.23 13.83
CA GLY A 48 10.36 5.63 15.10
C GLY A 48 11.02 4.28 15.45
N ARG A 49 11.70 3.65 14.48
CA ARG A 49 12.38 2.35 14.64
C ARG A 49 13.76 2.47 15.31
N ARG A 50 14.21 3.67 15.68
CA ARG A 50 15.57 3.91 16.20
C ARG A 50 15.69 4.04 17.73
N GLY A 51 14.61 4.02 18.52
CA GLY A 51 14.76 4.12 19.99
C GLY A 51 13.52 4.09 20.89
N GLY A 52 12.34 3.70 20.40
CA GLY A 52 11.11 3.62 21.21
C GLY A 52 10.64 2.20 21.52
N ASP A 53 9.67 2.06 22.44
CA ASP A 53 8.95 0.81 22.70
C ASP A 53 8.37 0.21 21.41
N ARG A 54 8.47 -1.10 21.25
CA ARG A 54 8.09 -1.85 20.06
C ARG A 54 6.63 -1.65 19.66
N ARG A 55 5.71 -1.63 20.63
CA ARG A 55 4.27 -1.38 20.35
C ARG A 55 4.05 0.00 19.74
N THR A 56 4.81 0.97 20.22
CA THR A 56 4.76 2.35 19.73
C THR A 56 5.39 2.43 18.33
N ALA A 57 6.52 1.77 18.11
CA ALA A 57 7.14 1.67 16.79
C ALA A 57 6.23 0.98 15.74
N ASP A 58 5.52 -0.08 16.13
CA ASP A 58 4.56 -0.77 15.27
C ASP A 58 3.37 0.15 14.89
N ARG A 59 2.84 0.91 15.86
CA ARG A 59 1.76 1.89 15.61
C ARG A 59 2.20 3.00 14.66
N TRP A 60 3.39 3.59 14.87
CA TRP A 60 3.92 4.60 13.96
C TRP A 60 4.20 4.06 12.57
N SER A 61 4.69 2.81 12.48
CA SER A 61 4.91 2.13 11.21
C SER A 61 3.59 1.95 10.46
N TRP A 62 2.54 1.46 11.13
CA TRP A 62 1.20 1.33 10.55
C TRP A 62 0.63 2.68 10.11
N ALA A 63 0.69 3.70 10.97
CA ALA A 63 0.18 5.02 10.65
C ALA A 63 0.90 5.65 9.45
N GLY A 64 2.23 5.53 9.38
CA GLY A 64 3.01 6.02 8.27
C GLY A 64 2.79 5.23 6.97
N MET A 65 2.65 3.91 7.03
CA MET A 65 2.33 3.09 5.85
C MET A 65 0.94 3.41 5.30
N LEU A 66 -0.07 3.60 6.17
CA LEU A 66 -1.40 4.02 5.76
C LEU A 66 -1.38 5.43 5.16
N ALA A 67 -0.66 6.36 5.78
CA ALA A 67 -0.49 7.71 5.25
C ALA A 67 0.22 7.71 3.88
N MET A 68 1.25 6.88 3.71
CA MET A 68 1.95 6.70 2.44
C MET A 68 1.04 6.09 1.38
N GLY A 69 0.30 5.04 1.76
CA GLY A 69 -0.69 4.37 0.92
C GLY A 69 -1.84 5.28 0.52
N ALA A 70 -2.23 6.26 1.34
CA ALA A 70 -3.24 7.27 1.01
C ALA A 70 -2.68 8.39 0.13
N PHE A 71 -1.46 8.83 0.39
CA PHE A 71 -0.87 9.93 -0.36
C PHE A 71 -0.45 9.54 -1.78
N SER A 72 -0.01 8.30 -2.00
CA SER A 72 0.41 7.84 -3.33
C SER A 72 -0.72 7.91 -4.39
N PRO A 73 -1.92 7.33 -4.17
CA PRO A 73 -3.05 7.48 -5.08
C PRO A 73 -3.52 8.93 -5.20
N LEU A 74 -3.43 9.75 -4.14
CA LEU A 74 -3.77 11.18 -4.22
C LEU A 74 -2.92 11.90 -5.26
N ILE A 75 -1.61 11.66 -5.30
CA ILE A 75 -0.72 12.26 -6.32
C ILE A 75 -1.18 11.82 -7.72
N VAL A 76 -1.33 10.52 -7.93
CA VAL A 76 -1.64 9.95 -9.25
C VAL A 76 -3.01 10.45 -9.73
N LEU A 77 -4.03 10.40 -8.89
CA LEU A 77 -5.38 10.86 -9.21
C LEU A 77 -5.42 12.38 -9.43
N THR A 78 -4.64 13.16 -8.68
CA THR A 78 -4.49 14.60 -8.93
C THR A 78 -3.84 14.82 -10.30
N LEU A 79 -2.79 14.09 -10.65
CA LEU A 79 -2.15 14.20 -11.96
C LEU A 79 -3.10 13.84 -13.10
N LEU A 80 -3.83 12.74 -12.97
CA LEU A 80 -4.84 12.32 -13.95
C LEU A 80 -5.96 13.35 -14.08
N ARG A 81 -6.43 13.93 -12.97
CA ARG A 81 -7.39 15.03 -12.97
C ARG A 81 -6.84 16.23 -13.74
N GLU A 82 -5.59 16.60 -13.51
CA GLU A 82 -4.94 17.74 -14.16
C GLU A 82 -4.79 17.58 -15.67
N LEU A 83 -4.57 16.35 -16.13
CA LEU A 83 -4.50 16.04 -17.56
C LEU A 83 -5.89 15.93 -18.20
N GLY A 84 -6.87 15.35 -17.50
CA GLY A 84 -8.21 15.09 -18.06
C GLY A 84 -9.19 16.27 -17.95
N LEU A 85 -9.11 17.06 -16.87
CA LEU A 85 -10.06 18.16 -16.60
C LEU A 85 -10.07 19.24 -17.69
N PRO A 86 -8.93 19.66 -18.29
CA PRO A 86 -8.95 20.63 -19.40
C PRO A 86 -9.74 20.12 -20.61
N LEU A 87 -9.57 18.84 -20.97
CA LEU A 87 -10.30 18.21 -22.07
C LEU A 87 -11.80 18.13 -21.76
N ALA A 88 -12.16 17.75 -20.53
CA ALA A 88 -13.56 17.70 -20.10
C ALA A 88 -14.21 19.09 -20.10
N ARG A 89 -13.47 20.13 -19.69
CA ARG A 89 -13.96 21.52 -19.73
C ARG A 89 -14.11 22.06 -21.16
N TRP A 90 -13.24 21.64 -22.08
CA TRP A 90 -13.37 21.96 -23.50
C TRP A 90 -14.59 21.28 -24.13
N ALA A 91 -14.81 20.01 -23.82
CA ALA A 91 -15.95 19.23 -24.33
C ALA A 91 -17.30 19.67 -23.73
N TRP A 92 -17.32 20.07 -22.45
CA TRP A 92 -18.53 20.53 -21.76
C TRP A 92 -18.29 21.86 -21.01
N PRO A 93 -18.22 23.00 -21.73
CA PRO A 93 -17.96 24.30 -21.13
C PRO A 93 -19.00 24.70 -20.08
N GLU A 94 -20.27 24.45 -20.36
CA GLU A 94 -21.42 24.73 -19.47
C GLU A 94 -21.31 23.99 -18.12
N ALA A 95 -20.62 22.85 -18.09
CA ALA A 95 -20.45 22.03 -16.89
C ALA A 95 -19.11 22.29 -16.16
N SER A 96 -18.28 23.23 -16.63
CA SER A 96 -16.90 23.41 -16.16
C SER A 96 -16.77 23.56 -14.63
N GLY A 97 -17.64 24.36 -14.00
CA GLY A 97 -17.65 24.54 -12.54
C GLY A 97 -18.02 23.26 -11.78
N ALA A 98 -19.05 22.55 -12.24
CA ALA A 98 -19.49 21.29 -11.68
C ALA A 98 -18.42 20.20 -11.82
N LEU A 99 -17.81 20.07 -13.00
CA LEU A 99 -16.71 19.13 -13.28
C LEU A 99 -15.50 19.40 -12.39
N THR A 100 -15.19 20.67 -12.13
CA THR A 100 -14.06 21.06 -11.27
C THR A 100 -14.26 20.60 -9.83
N THR A 101 -15.45 20.83 -9.30
CA THR A 101 -15.83 20.49 -7.92
C THR A 101 -16.00 18.98 -7.76
N ALA A 102 -16.67 18.33 -8.71
CA ALA A 102 -16.89 16.88 -8.71
C ALA A 102 -15.56 16.12 -8.80
N SER A 103 -14.67 16.51 -9.72
CA SER A 103 -13.35 15.87 -9.84
C SER A 103 -12.46 16.12 -8.61
N ALA A 104 -12.48 17.32 -8.01
CA ALA A 104 -11.74 17.61 -6.79
C ALA A 104 -12.24 16.76 -5.61
N THR A 105 -13.56 16.55 -5.51
CA THR A 105 -14.18 15.70 -4.48
C THR A 105 -13.91 14.23 -4.72
N ALA A 106 -13.88 13.78 -5.99
CA ALA A 106 -13.61 12.40 -6.36
C ALA A 106 -12.20 11.94 -5.98
N VAL A 107 -11.18 12.80 -6.11
CA VAL A 107 -9.77 12.45 -5.82
C VAL A 107 -9.56 11.87 -4.41
N PRO A 108 -9.94 12.55 -3.30
CA PRO A 108 -9.77 12.00 -1.96
C PRO A 108 -10.66 10.79 -1.67
N LEU A 109 -11.87 10.75 -2.23
CA LEU A 109 -12.77 9.60 -2.07
C LEU A 109 -12.23 8.33 -2.74
N LEU A 110 -11.75 8.46 -3.98
CA LEU A 110 -11.13 7.37 -4.72
C LEU A 110 -9.82 6.93 -4.04
N SER A 111 -9.00 7.87 -3.55
CA SER A 111 -7.81 7.50 -2.79
C SER A 111 -8.15 6.70 -1.54
N ALA A 112 -9.16 7.13 -0.76
CA ALA A 112 -9.63 6.37 0.40
C ALA A 112 -10.11 4.97 0.01
N ALA A 113 -10.80 4.83 -1.12
CA ALA A 113 -11.22 3.53 -1.66
C ALA A 113 -10.03 2.65 -2.05
N PHE A 114 -9.00 3.20 -2.70
CA PHE A 114 -7.77 2.47 -3.03
C PHE A 114 -7.03 1.99 -1.77
N VAL A 115 -6.95 2.82 -0.72
CA VAL A 115 -6.34 2.43 0.55
C VAL A 115 -7.13 1.30 1.20
N ALA A 116 -8.46 1.43 1.27
CA ALA A 116 -9.30 0.38 1.83
C ALA A 116 -9.14 -0.94 1.05
N TRP A 117 -9.15 -0.87 -0.28
CA TRP A 117 -8.93 -2.03 -1.13
C TRP A 117 -7.55 -2.65 -0.93
N GLY A 118 -6.49 -1.84 -0.87
CA GLY A 118 -5.12 -2.29 -0.63
C GLY A 118 -4.95 -2.94 0.75
N VAL A 119 -5.54 -2.38 1.80
CA VAL A 119 -5.49 -2.95 3.16
C VAL A 119 -6.22 -4.29 3.22
N VAL A 120 -7.38 -4.41 2.56
CA VAL A 120 -8.11 -5.69 2.47
C VAL A 120 -7.31 -6.70 1.66
N GLY A 121 -6.73 -6.30 0.52
CA GLY A 121 -5.90 -7.16 -0.33
C GLY A 121 -4.66 -7.68 0.39
N ALA A 122 -3.92 -6.80 1.08
CA ALA A 122 -2.71 -7.15 1.81
C ALA A 122 -2.95 -8.08 3.02
N ARG A 123 -4.19 -8.16 3.52
CA ARG A 123 -4.58 -9.03 4.63
C ARG A 123 -5.17 -10.37 4.19
N ARG A 124 -5.43 -10.56 2.89
CA ARG A 124 -5.87 -11.86 2.36
C ARG A 124 -4.68 -12.79 2.25
N THR A 125 -4.87 -14.05 2.61
CA THR A 125 -3.88 -15.10 2.33
C THR A 125 -3.68 -15.21 0.82
N ALA A 126 -2.43 -15.35 0.39
CA ALA A 126 -2.10 -15.53 -1.02
C ALA A 126 -2.87 -16.71 -1.61
N ALA A 127 -3.42 -16.53 -2.80
CA ALA A 127 -4.08 -17.61 -3.53
C ALA A 127 -3.04 -18.63 -3.99
N VAL A 128 -3.39 -19.91 -3.93
CA VAL A 128 -2.56 -20.98 -4.52
C VAL A 128 -2.68 -20.87 -6.03
N ARG A 129 -1.53 -20.84 -6.71
CA ARG A 129 -1.45 -20.85 -8.16
C ARG A 129 -0.68 -22.09 -8.60
N ASP A 130 -1.40 -23.05 -9.19
CA ASP A 130 -0.79 -24.24 -9.75
C ASP A 130 -0.15 -23.93 -11.10
N VAL A 131 1.15 -24.24 -11.22
CA VAL A 131 1.91 -24.04 -12.45
C VAL A 131 2.61 -25.35 -12.80
N VAL A 132 2.31 -25.88 -13.98
CA VAL A 132 3.01 -27.04 -14.53
C VAL A 132 4.31 -26.56 -15.18
N VAL A 133 5.44 -27.01 -14.65
CA VAL A 133 6.78 -26.66 -15.17
C VAL A 133 7.28 -27.82 -16.05
N PRO A 134 7.35 -27.67 -17.39
CA PRO A 134 7.86 -28.71 -18.25
C PRO A 134 9.39 -28.79 -18.14
N ILE A 135 9.91 -29.98 -17.79
CA ILE A 135 11.35 -30.24 -17.70
C ILE A 135 11.71 -31.30 -18.73
N ALA A 136 12.53 -30.92 -19.72
CA ALA A 136 13.02 -31.85 -20.72
C ALA A 136 13.94 -32.90 -20.07
N GLY A 137 13.68 -34.18 -20.33
CA GLY A 137 14.47 -35.27 -19.77
C GLY A 137 14.25 -35.49 -18.27
N LEU A 138 13.12 -35.04 -17.70
CA LEU A 138 12.79 -35.29 -16.29
C LEU A 138 12.77 -36.81 -16.01
N PRO A 139 13.54 -37.30 -15.02
CA PRO A 139 13.49 -38.71 -14.63
C PRO A 139 12.06 -39.12 -14.24
N ALA A 140 11.63 -40.31 -14.64
CA ALA A 140 10.27 -40.79 -14.38
C ALA A 140 9.90 -40.81 -12.89
N ALA A 141 10.88 -40.99 -11.99
CA ALA A 141 10.69 -40.95 -10.55
C ALA A 141 10.30 -39.56 -10.00
N LEU A 142 10.53 -38.48 -10.75
CA LEU A 142 10.15 -37.11 -10.40
C LEU A 142 8.89 -36.64 -11.14
N GLN A 143 8.26 -37.50 -11.94
CA GLN A 143 7.03 -37.14 -12.63
C GLN A 143 5.90 -36.97 -11.60
N GLY A 144 5.28 -35.79 -11.59
CA GLY A 144 4.26 -35.43 -10.60
C GLY A 144 4.83 -34.91 -9.28
N PHE A 145 6.16 -34.79 -9.15
CA PHE A 145 6.78 -34.16 -7.99
C PHE A 145 6.33 -32.70 -7.87
N SER A 146 5.81 -32.36 -6.70
CA SER A 146 5.17 -31.08 -6.40
C SER A 146 6.02 -30.24 -5.44
N ILE A 147 6.21 -28.97 -5.79
CA ILE A 147 6.93 -28.00 -4.95
C ILE A 147 5.98 -26.85 -4.65
N VAL A 148 5.77 -26.57 -3.37
CA VAL A 148 5.15 -25.30 -2.95
C VAL A 148 6.25 -24.28 -2.71
N GLN A 149 6.23 -23.21 -3.49
CA GLN A 149 7.13 -22.07 -3.30
C GLN A 149 6.40 -20.95 -2.56
N ILE A 150 7.02 -20.47 -1.48
CA ILE A 150 6.58 -19.30 -0.73
C ILE A 150 7.69 -18.26 -0.82
N SER A 151 7.36 -17.00 -1.10
CA SER A 151 8.33 -15.92 -1.21
C SER A 151 7.90 -14.69 -0.42
N ASP A 152 8.87 -13.89 0.02
CA ASP A 152 8.68 -12.50 0.47
C ASP A 152 7.59 -12.36 1.55
N ILE A 153 7.66 -13.20 2.60
CA ILE A 153 6.68 -13.19 3.69
C ILE A 153 6.77 -11.88 4.49
N HIS A 154 7.98 -11.30 4.58
CA HIS A 154 8.23 -10.01 5.25
C HIS A 154 7.65 -9.95 6.69
N VAL A 155 7.96 -10.95 7.53
CA VAL A 155 7.52 -10.97 8.94
C VAL A 155 8.04 -9.73 9.67
N GLY A 156 7.14 -8.99 10.31
CA GLY A 156 7.46 -7.65 10.82
C GLY A 156 6.30 -6.99 11.59
N PRO A 157 6.23 -5.65 11.63
CA PRO A 157 5.17 -4.90 12.33
C PRO A 157 3.74 -5.17 11.81
N THR A 158 3.62 -5.49 10.53
CA THR A 158 2.35 -5.69 9.82
C THR A 158 2.00 -7.17 9.69
N ILE A 159 3.01 -8.02 9.52
CA ILE A 159 2.86 -9.47 9.35
C ILE A 159 3.32 -10.17 10.62
N LYS A 160 2.35 -10.77 11.33
CA LYS A 160 2.54 -11.43 12.63
C LYS A 160 2.16 -12.91 12.57
N ARG A 161 2.42 -13.62 13.66
CA ARG A 161 2.18 -15.07 13.81
C ARG A 161 0.86 -15.60 13.26
N PRO A 162 -0.32 -14.97 13.47
CA PRO A 162 -1.58 -15.51 12.92
C PRO A 162 -1.59 -15.60 11.39
N TYR A 163 -0.98 -14.64 10.70
CA TYR A 163 -0.89 -14.66 9.24
C TYR A 163 0.08 -15.74 8.75
N VAL A 164 1.24 -15.87 9.41
CA VAL A 164 2.22 -16.92 9.11
C VAL A 164 1.61 -18.30 9.34
N GLN A 165 0.85 -18.49 10.42
CA GLN A 165 0.16 -19.75 10.68
C GLN A 165 -0.84 -20.08 9.57
N ALA A 166 -1.63 -19.10 9.09
CA ALA A 166 -2.55 -19.32 7.99
C ALA A 166 -1.85 -19.75 6.69
N ILE A 167 -0.63 -19.24 6.42
CA ILE A 167 0.21 -19.70 5.31
C ILE A 167 0.65 -21.15 5.53
N VAL A 168 1.18 -21.48 6.72
CA VAL A 168 1.61 -22.83 7.06
C VAL A 168 0.46 -23.83 6.91
N ASP A 169 -0.72 -23.50 7.41
CA ASP A 169 -1.91 -24.34 7.30
C ASP A 169 -2.32 -24.52 5.83
N ALA A 170 -2.20 -23.49 5.00
CA ALA A 170 -2.47 -23.58 3.57
C ALA A 170 -1.48 -24.49 2.83
N VAL A 171 -0.19 -24.36 3.13
CA VAL A 171 0.89 -25.17 2.52
C VAL A 171 0.73 -26.64 2.91
N ASN A 172 0.48 -26.92 4.19
CA ASN A 172 0.29 -28.29 4.68
C ASN A 172 -0.93 -28.97 4.05
N ARG A 173 -2.00 -28.22 3.74
CA ARG A 173 -3.18 -28.76 3.03
C ARG A 173 -2.89 -29.17 1.59
N LEU A 174 -1.86 -28.63 0.96
CA LEU A 174 -1.46 -29.00 -0.40
C LEU A 174 -0.70 -30.33 -0.46
N GLN A 175 -0.20 -30.82 0.69
CA GLN A 175 0.60 -32.04 0.80
C GLN A 175 1.73 -32.13 -0.26
N PRO A 176 2.58 -31.10 -0.41
CA PRO A 176 3.62 -31.11 -1.42
C PRO A 176 4.78 -32.06 -1.05
N ASP A 177 5.54 -32.48 -2.05
CA ASP A 177 6.75 -33.29 -1.84
C ASP A 177 7.92 -32.46 -1.31
N ALA A 178 7.95 -31.16 -1.63
CA ALA A 178 8.91 -30.20 -1.09
C ALA A 178 8.32 -28.81 -0.90
N VAL A 179 8.87 -28.07 0.07
CA VAL A 179 8.57 -26.66 0.28
C VAL A 179 9.83 -25.84 0.04
N ALA A 180 9.75 -24.90 -0.90
CA ALA A 180 10.80 -23.93 -1.18
C ALA A 180 10.43 -22.58 -0.57
N ILE A 181 11.28 -22.05 0.30
CA ILE A 181 11.11 -20.71 0.87
C ILE A 181 12.15 -19.80 0.24
N THR A 182 11.70 -18.82 -0.52
CA THR A 182 12.55 -17.90 -1.30
C THR A 182 12.35 -16.45 -0.86
N GLY A 183 13.20 -15.54 -1.35
CA GLY A 183 13.07 -14.10 -1.08
C GLY A 183 13.25 -13.73 0.39
N ASP A 184 12.67 -12.58 0.76
CA ASP A 184 12.87 -11.98 2.07
C ASP A 184 11.86 -12.47 3.11
N GLN A 185 12.37 -13.03 4.19
CA GLN A 185 11.51 -13.59 5.24
C GLN A 185 11.10 -12.56 6.29
N VAL A 186 11.91 -11.52 6.50
CA VAL A 186 11.86 -10.70 7.71
C VAL A 186 12.12 -9.22 7.41
N ASP A 187 11.23 -8.36 7.92
CA ASP A 187 11.35 -6.90 7.88
C ASP A 187 11.74 -6.33 9.26
N GLY A 188 12.96 -6.65 9.71
CA GLY A 188 13.47 -6.15 10.99
C GLY A 188 14.75 -6.82 11.48
N ARG A 189 15.19 -6.41 12.68
CA ARG A 189 16.30 -7.09 13.37
C ARG A 189 15.78 -8.37 14.02
N VAL A 190 16.43 -9.50 13.72
CA VAL A 190 16.06 -10.86 14.17
C VAL A 190 15.84 -10.95 15.69
N GLN A 191 16.61 -10.18 16.47
CA GLN A 191 16.49 -10.13 17.95
C GLN A 191 15.10 -9.72 18.47
N GLY A 192 14.24 -9.11 17.64
CA GLY A 192 12.86 -8.86 18.00
C GLY A 192 11.90 -10.02 17.72
N LEU A 193 12.16 -10.89 16.76
CA LEU A 193 11.09 -11.73 16.18
C LEU A 193 10.85 -13.06 16.89
N ALA A 194 11.70 -13.43 17.85
CA ALA A 194 11.61 -14.70 18.55
C ALA A 194 10.39 -14.82 19.49
N GLU A 195 9.77 -13.70 19.88
CA GLU A 195 8.68 -13.66 20.88
C GLU A 195 7.28 -13.38 20.29
N ASP A 196 7.14 -13.19 18.97
CA ASP A 196 5.87 -12.83 18.30
C ASP A 196 5.07 -14.04 17.77
#